data_AF-A0A1I5X6B9-F1
#
_entry.id   AF-A0A1I5X6B9-F1
#
_cell.length_a   1.000
_cell.length_b   1.000
_cell.length_c   1.000
_cell.angle_alpha   90.00
_cell.angle_beta   90.00
_cell.angle_gamma   90.00
#
_symmetry.space_group_name_H-M   'P 1'
#
loop_
_entity.id
_entity.type
_entity.pdbx_description
1 polymer ?
#
loop_
_entity_poly.entity_id
_entity_poly.type
_entity_poly.pdbx_seq_one_letter_code
_entity_poly.pdbx_strand_id
1 'polypeptide(L)'
;MNDNRPKGNQKHMDLSARNKIEQGLNNGDSFRTIARAIDKDPSTISKEVRKHSYIADRKSKNFAPIPCANNHDPNNPRASICKMHHMCGDNDCQTLCVKCIKYRCADICKLYEPR
;
A
#
# COMPACT_ATOMS: atom_id res chain seq x y z
N MET A 1 -31.81 12.69 14.08
CA MET A 1 -30.38 12.36 14.27
C MET A 1 -30.33 11.11 15.14
N ASN A 2 -29.36 10.19 14.96
CA ASN A 2 -29.36 8.93 15.70
C ASN A 2 -28.99 9.17 17.17
N ASP A 3 -29.97 9.23 18.06
CA ASP A 3 -29.82 9.62 19.47
C ASP A 3 -29.10 8.58 20.35
N ASN A 4 -28.76 7.41 19.80
CA ASN A 4 -28.07 6.31 20.49
C ASN A 4 -26.54 6.36 20.35
N ARG A 5 -25.96 7.55 20.17
CA ARG A 5 -24.50 7.72 20.10
C ARG A 5 -23.94 7.98 21.51
N PRO A 6 -23.01 7.13 22.01
CA PRO A 6 -22.38 7.37 23.31
C PRO A 6 -21.70 8.74 23.31
N LYS A 7 -22.17 9.65 24.16
CA LYS A 7 -21.48 10.92 24.42
C LYS A 7 -20.31 10.60 25.35
N GLY A 8 -19.15 10.32 24.76
CA GLY A 8 -17.95 9.99 25.54
C GLY A 8 -17.54 11.10 26.50
N ASN A 9 -16.78 10.75 27.53
CA ASN A 9 -16.21 11.73 28.44
C ASN A 9 -15.27 12.68 27.68
N GLN A 10 -15.45 13.98 27.88
CA GLN A 10 -14.68 15.04 27.21
C GLN A 10 -13.24 15.16 27.74
N LYS A 11 -12.77 14.18 28.51
CA LYS A 11 -11.40 14.13 29.01
C LYS A 11 -10.43 13.78 27.87
N HIS A 12 -9.15 14.08 28.06
CA HIS A 12 -8.11 13.64 27.15
C HIS A 12 -7.97 12.10 27.14
N MET A 13 -7.34 11.58 26.09
CA MET A 13 -7.00 10.16 25.99
C MET A 13 -5.75 9.86 26.82
N ASP A 14 -5.86 8.95 27.78
CA ASP A 14 -4.73 8.49 28.59
C ASP A 14 -4.09 7.22 27.98
N LEU A 15 -2.98 6.78 28.57
CA LEU A 15 -2.27 5.59 28.10
C LEU A 15 -3.11 4.31 28.28
N SER A 16 -3.87 4.20 29.37
CA SER A 16 -4.73 3.04 29.65
C SER A 16 -5.81 2.88 28.58
N ALA A 17 -6.46 3.97 28.17
CA ALA A 17 -7.43 3.94 27.10
C ALA A 17 -6.79 3.57 25.75
N ARG A 18 -5.58 4.05 25.44
CA ARG A 18 -4.85 3.63 24.23
C ARG A 18 -4.57 2.12 24.22
N ASN A 19 -4.10 1.56 25.33
CA ASN A 19 -3.84 0.13 25.45
C ASN A 19 -5.13 -0.69 25.24
N LYS A 20 -6.26 -0.22 25.78
CA LYS A 20 -7.57 -0.85 25.56
C LYS A 20 -8.03 -0.76 24.11
N ILE A 21 -7.75 0.34 23.41
CA ILE A 21 -8.01 0.47 21.98
C ILE A 21 -7.21 -0.57 21.22
N GLU A 22 -5.90 -0.66 21.46
CA GLU A 22 -5.01 -1.62 20.80
C GLU A 22 -5.49 -3.07 21.01
N GLN A 23 -5.79 -3.46 22.25
CA GLN A 23 -6.34 -4.77 22.58
C GLN A 23 -7.66 -5.04 21.85
N GLY A 24 -8.59 -4.09 21.87
CA GLY A 24 -9.87 -4.23 21.18
C GLY A 24 -9.71 -4.41 19.66
N LEU A 25 -8.80 -3.67 19.04
CA LEU A 25 -8.50 -3.84 17.61
C LEU A 25 -7.90 -5.21 17.30
N ASN A 26 -6.98 -5.70 18.14
CA ASN A 26 -6.39 -7.03 17.98
C ASN A 26 -7.43 -8.15 18.15
N ASN A 27 -8.47 -7.92 18.97
CA ASN A 27 -9.58 -8.84 19.15
C ASN A 27 -10.68 -8.72 18.05
N GLY A 28 -10.54 -7.77 17.12
CA GLY A 28 -11.53 -7.52 16.07
C GLY A 28 -12.77 -6.75 16.54
N ASP A 29 -12.72 -6.10 17.70
CA ASP A 29 -13.84 -5.31 18.22
C ASP A 29 -14.13 -4.09 17.36
N SER A 30 -15.42 -3.78 17.19
CA SER A 30 -15.83 -2.55 16.51
C SER A 30 -15.45 -1.31 17.32
N PHE A 31 -15.19 -0.17 16.66
CA PHE A 31 -14.94 1.11 17.35
C PHE A 31 -16.07 1.49 18.31
N ARG A 32 -17.32 1.10 18.04
CA ARG A 32 -18.45 1.35 18.93
C ARG A 32 -18.35 0.53 20.22
N THR A 33 -17.92 -0.72 20.13
CA THR A 33 -17.70 -1.60 21.29
C THR A 33 -16.57 -1.05 22.17
N ILE A 34 -15.42 -0.75 21.56
CA ILE A 34 -14.25 -0.18 22.25
C ILE A 34 -14.61 1.15 22.92
N ALA A 35 -15.30 2.03 22.20
CA ALA A 35 -15.74 3.33 22.69
C ALA A 35 -16.62 3.21 23.94
N ARG A 36 -17.54 2.24 23.98
CA ARG A 36 -18.37 1.98 25.17
C ARG A 36 -17.53 1.50 26.37
N ALA A 37 -16.51 0.67 26.13
CA ALA A 37 -15.67 0.13 27.20
C ALA A 37 -14.75 1.17 27.87
N ILE A 38 -14.40 2.25 27.16
CA ILE A 38 -13.54 3.32 27.68
C ILE A 38 -14.26 4.66 27.83
N ASP A 39 -15.59 4.65 27.69
CA ASP A 39 -16.47 5.81 27.78
C ASP A 39 -16.00 6.99 26.88
N LYS A 40 -15.75 6.68 25.61
CA LYS A 40 -15.38 7.66 24.57
C LYS A 40 -16.41 7.65 23.44
N ASP A 41 -16.31 8.66 22.59
CA ASP A 41 -17.04 8.67 21.33
C ASP A 41 -16.30 7.83 20.27
N PRO A 42 -16.99 7.03 19.44
CA PRO A 42 -16.35 6.22 18.40
C PRO A 42 -15.47 7.01 17.42
N SER A 43 -15.80 8.29 17.16
CA SER A 43 -14.95 9.15 16.33
C SER A 43 -13.67 9.59 17.02
N THR A 44 -13.66 9.68 18.35
CA THR A 44 -12.43 9.89 19.13
C THR A 44 -11.50 8.70 18.98
N ILE A 45 -12.02 7.47 19.06
CA ILE A 45 -11.24 6.25 18.80
C ILE A 45 -10.70 6.28 17.37
N SER A 46 -11.55 6.57 16.37
CA SER A 46 -11.12 6.64 14.98
C SER A 46 -10.00 7.66 14.75
N LYS A 47 -10.07 8.84 15.38
CA LYS A 47 -9.01 9.86 15.30
C LYS A 47 -7.72 9.38 15.98
N GLU A 48 -7.83 8.76 17.14
CA GLU A 48 -6.68 8.24 17.88
C GLU A 48 -5.95 7.15 17.08
N VAL A 49 -6.71 6.20 16.52
CA VAL A 49 -6.17 5.14 15.66
C VAL A 49 -5.49 5.74 14.44
N ARG A 50 -6.12 6.66 13.71
CA ARG A 50 -5.49 7.28 12.53
C ARG A 50 -4.21 8.06 12.87
N LYS A 51 -4.17 8.70 14.03
CA LYS A 51 -3.01 9.50 14.47
C LYS A 51 -1.82 8.62 14.86
N HIS A 52 -2.05 7.42 15.39
CA HIS A 52 -1.01 6.56 15.95
C HIS A 52 -0.86 5.21 15.24
N SER A 53 -1.67 4.92 14.22
CA SER A 53 -1.49 3.76 13.38
C SER A 53 -0.20 3.91 12.60
N TYR A 54 0.71 2.95 12.76
CA TYR A 54 1.78 2.76 11.80
C TYR A 54 1.15 2.29 10.49
N ILE A 55 1.04 3.20 9.53
CA ILE A 55 0.79 2.80 8.14
C ILE A 55 2.11 2.20 7.69
N ALA A 56 2.19 0.87 7.61
CA ALA A 56 3.30 0.22 6.94
C ALA A 56 3.44 0.90 5.58
N ASP A 57 4.61 1.48 5.33
CA ASP A 57 4.91 2.02 4.02
C ASP A 57 4.54 0.95 3.02
N ARG A 58 3.58 1.27 2.13
CA ARG A 58 3.34 0.40 0.99
C ARG A 58 4.71 0.17 0.37
N LYS A 59 5.11 -1.09 0.18
CA LYS A 59 6.35 -1.49 -0.52
C LYS A 59 6.59 -0.45 -1.61
N SER A 60 7.71 0.26 -1.51
CA SER A 60 7.91 1.63 -1.97
C SER A 60 6.98 2.06 -3.11
N LYS A 61 6.51 3.31 -3.02
CA LYS A 61 6.02 4.09 -4.17
C LYS A 61 7.14 4.32 -5.20
N ASN A 62 7.91 3.31 -5.58
CA ASN A 62 8.36 3.26 -6.95
C ASN A 62 7.06 3.35 -7.74
N PHE A 63 6.81 4.51 -8.35
CA PHE A 63 5.95 4.60 -9.51
C PHE A 63 6.15 3.32 -10.34
N ALA A 64 5.10 2.80 -10.99
CA ALA A 64 5.29 1.74 -11.98
C ALA A 64 6.58 2.06 -12.77
N PRO A 65 7.56 1.14 -12.81
CA PRO A 65 8.90 1.45 -13.29
C PRO A 65 8.79 2.18 -14.62
N ILE A 66 9.52 3.29 -14.75
CA ILE A 66 9.48 4.12 -15.96
C ILE A 66 9.63 3.18 -17.17
N PRO A 67 8.66 3.16 -18.11
CA PRO A 67 8.76 2.29 -19.27
C PRO A 67 10.04 2.56 -20.06
N CYS A 68 10.65 1.51 -20.59
CA CYS A 68 11.84 1.64 -21.41
C CYS A 68 11.51 2.41 -22.70
N ALA A 69 12.20 3.53 -22.96
CA ALA A 69 12.09 4.35 -24.16
C ALA A 69 12.36 3.53 -25.43
N ASN A 70 13.30 2.59 -25.38
CA ASN A 70 13.60 1.69 -26.50
C ASN A 70 12.48 0.70 -26.84
N ASN A 71 11.42 0.62 -26.02
CA ASN A 71 10.23 -0.16 -26.32
C ASN A 71 9.04 0.69 -26.81
N HIS A 72 9.21 2.01 -26.95
CA HIS A 72 8.13 2.92 -27.29
C HIS A 72 7.97 3.08 -28.82
N ASP A 73 6.82 2.68 -29.35
CA ASP A 73 6.39 3.01 -30.71
C ASP A 73 5.46 4.25 -30.68
N PRO A 74 5.82 5.37 -31.32
CA PRO A 74 4.97 6.56 -31.37
C PRO A 74 3.65 6.33 -32.11
N ASN A 75 3.58 5.36 -33.03
CA ASN A 75 2.39 5.05 -33.82
C ASN A 75 1.55 3.91 -33.20
N ASN A 76 2.16 3.08 -32.34
CA ASN A 76 1.47 1.98 -31.67
C ASN A 76 1.96 1.77 -30.23
N PRO A 77 1.43 2.50 -29.24
CA PRO A 77 1.91 2.44 -27.85
C PRO A 77 1.83 1.05 -27.17
N ARG A 78 1.09 0.10 -27.76
CA ARG A 78 0.99 -1.29 -27.26
C ARG A 78 2.03 -2.22 -27.89
N ALA A 79 2.70 -1.80 -28.96
CA ALA A 79 3.75 -2.58 -29.57
C ALA A 79 4.96 -2.65 -28.64
N SER A 80 5.59 -3.82 -28.57
CA SER A 80 6.90 -3.96 -27.96
C SER A 80 7.95 -3.95 -29.07
N ILE A 81 8.57 -2.80 -29.33
CA ILE A 81 9.63 -2.67 -30.33
C ILE A 81 10.88 -3.43 -29.87
N CYS A 82 11.25 -3.31 -28.60
CA CYS A 82 12.42 -3.95 -28.04
C CYS A 82 12.26 -5.48 -28.09
N LYS A 83 13.15 -6.17 -28.83
CA LYS A 83 13.11 -7.63 -29.03
C LYS A 83 14.15 -8.41 -28.20
N MET A 84 14.62 -7.82 -27.10
CA MET A 84 15.64 -8.46 -26.26
C MET A 84 15.06 -9.63 -25.47
N HIS A 85 15.74 -10.78 -25.53
CA HIS A 85 15.47 -12.00 -24.77
C HIS A 85 16.65 -12.31 -23.83
N HIS A 86 16.49 -13.27 -22.92
CA HIS A 86 17.56 -13.79 -22.04
C HIS A 86 18.23 -12.76 -21.10
N MET A 87 17.71 -11.53 -21.01
CA MET A 87 18.27 -10.51 -20.12
C MET A 87 18.19 -10.91 -18.63
N CYS A 88 17.26 -11.81 -18.28
CA CYS A 88 17.14 -12.36 -16.93
C CYS A 88 18.24 -13.38 -16.55
N GLY A 89 19.20 -13.66 -17.45
CA GLY A 89 20.27 -14.64 -17.23
C GLY A 89 19.87 -16.08 -17.46
N ASP A 90 18.60 -16.33 -17.80
CA ASP A 90 18.05 -17.64 -18.14
C ASP A 90 18.05 -17.81 -19.67
N ASN A 91 18.91 -18.70 -20.17
CA ASN A 91 19.05 -18.98 -21.61
C ASN A 91 17.86 -19.76 -22.18
N ASP A 92 17.01 -20.36 -21.34
CA ASP A 92 15.79 -21.06 -21.78
C ASP A 92 14.57 -20.11 -21.76
N CYS A 93 14.71 -18.93 -21.16
CA CYS A 93 13.66 -17.92 -21.11
C CYS A 93 13.44 -17.24 -22.47
N GLN A 94 12.44 -17.69 -23.22
CA GLN A 94 12.02 -17.11 -24.50
C GLN A 94 11.09 -15.88 -24.34
N THR A 95 10.95 -15.35 -23.13
CA THR A 95 10.11 -14.17 -22.90
C THR A 95 10.90 -12.90 -23.18
N LEU A 96 10.27 -11.93 -23.87
CA LEU A 96 10.82 -10.60 -24.03
C LEU A 96 11.15 -9.99 -22.66
N CYS A 97 12.27 -9.28 -22.55
CA CYS A 97 12.73 -8.63 -21.33
C CYS A 97 11.63 -7.78 -20.65
N VAL A 98 10.86 -7.02 -21.44
CA VAL A 98 9.74 -6.18 -20.95
C VAL A 98 8.56 -6.98 -20.41
N LYS A 99 8.43 -8.25 -20.77
CA LYS A 99 7.36 -9.17 -20.34
C LYS A 99 7.83 -10.19 -19.31
N CYS A 100 9.08 -10.11 -18.86
CA CYS A 100 9.62 -11.06 -17.89
C CYS A 100 8.87 -10.94 -16.55
N ILE A 101 8.39 -12.08 -16.03
CA ILE A 101 7.66 -12.13 -14.76
C ILE A 101 8.62 -12.12 -13.56
N LYS A 102 9.82 -12.71 -13.74
CA LYS A 102 10.82 -12.85 -12.67
C LYS A 102 11.54 -11.54 -12.36
N TYR A 103 11.76 -10.69 -13.37
CA TYR A 103 12.59 -9.48 -13.26
C TYR A 103 12.02 -8.35 -14.11
N ARG A 104 12.26 -7.09 -13.70
CA ARG A 104 11.80 -5.92 -14.46
C ARG A 104 12.83 -5.55 -15.52
N CYS A 105 12.36 -5.03 -16.65
CA CYS A 105 13.23 -4.53 -17.74
C CYS A 105 14.28 -3.51 -17.24
N ALA A 106 13.87 -2.61 -16.33
CA ALA A 106 14.77 -1.62 -15.72
C ALA A 106 15.91 -2.22 -14.89
N ASP A 107 15.76 -3.44 -14.38
CA ASP A 107 16.77 -4.09 -13.54
C ASP A 107 17.77 -4.93 -14.35
N ILE A 108 17.35 -5.44 -15.52
CA ILE A 108 18.11 -6.49 -16.24
C ILE A 108 18.49 -6.12 -17.68
N CYS A 109 17.78 -5.17 -18.31
CA CYS A 109 18.04 -4.84 -19.70
C CYS A 109 19.24 -3.90 -19.80
N LYS A 110 20.33 -4.35 -20.43
CA LYS A 110 21.51 -3.51 -20.69
C LYS A 110 21.22 -2.34 -21.63
N LEU A 111 20.13 -2.41 -22.39
CA LEU A 111 19.64 -1.37 -23.29
C LEU A 111 18.48 -0.59 -22.69
N TYR A 112 18.25 -0.69 -21.37
CA TYR A 112 17.22 0.09 -20.71
C TYR A 112 17.54 1.59 -20.79
N GLU A 113 16.54 2.36 -21.22
CA GLU A 113 16.59 3.81 -21.21
C GLU A 113 15.26 4.32 -20.64
N PRO A 114 15.24 5.13 -19.57
CA PRO A 114 13.99 5.65 -19.02
C PRO A 114 13.35 6.67 -19.98
N ARG A 115 12.03 6.57 -20.18
CA ARG A 115 11.22 7.56 -20.90
C ARG A 115 10.87 8.78 -20.05
#